data_AF-A0A067MLQ9-F1
#
_entry.id   AF-A0A067MLQ9-F1
#
_cell.length_a   1.000
_cell.length_b   1.000
_cell.length_c   1.000
_cell.angle_alpha   90.00
_cell.angle_beta   90.00
_cell.angle_gamma   90.00
#
_symmetry.space_group_name_H-M   'P 1'
#
loop_
_entity.id
_entity.type
_entity.pdbx_description
1 polymer ?
#
loop_
_entity_poly.entity_id
_entity_poly.type
_entity_poly.pdbx_seq_one_letter_code
_entity_poly.pdbx_strand_id
1 'polypeptide(L)'
;MAVLDKLPYAAGASWDPESGCLSDTREALLEEIMEWIRGGSASDGAEILCLTGVAGSGKTAIAHTVAQRCHEEGILTSSFFFSREFEERSRPDKLFSTMARDLAARYPNIGTQLSSALEADPSLATASLSRQFASLIAGPCRQHAFDRPATFV
;
A
#
# COMPACT_ATOMS: atom_id res chain seq x y z
N MET A 1 -6.86 5.56 18.53
CA MET A 1 -5.59 4.86 18.23
C MET A 1 -5.55 3.44 18.79
N ALA A 2 -5.84 3.18 20.07
CA ALA A 2 -5.74 1.85 20.68
C ALA A 2 -6.51 0.69 19.99
N VAL A 3 -7.60 0.98 19.26
CA VAL A 3 -8.34 -0.06 18.50
C VAL A 3 -7.61 -0.46 17.22
N LEU A 4 -6.97 0.49 16.52
CA LEU A 4 -6.24 0.22 15.28
C LEU A 4 -4.98 -0.61 15.54
N ASP A 5 -4.42 -0.53 16.74
CA ASP A 5 -3.28 -1.36 17.16
C ASP A 5 -3.63 -2.86 17.24
N LYS A 6 -4.92 -3.21 17.26
CA LYS A 6 -5.39 -4.60 17.18
C LYS A 6 -5.27 -5.19 15.78
N LEU A 7 -5.12 -4.34 14.75
CA LEU A 7 -4.85 -4.83 13.40
C LEU A 7 -3.41 -5.38 13.35
N PRO A 8 -3.22 -6.63 12.90
CA PRO A 8 -1.89 -7.16 12.63
C PRO A 8 -1.12 -6.24 11.69
N TYR A 9 0.19 -6.10 11.92
CA TYR A 9 1.07 -5.30 11.07
C TYR A 9 2.28 -6.13 10.68
N ALA A 10 2.58 -6.21 9.39
CA ALA A 10 3.73 -6.96 8.91
C ALA A 10 5.01 -6.12 9.04
N ALA A 11 5.83 -6.45 10.05
CA ALA A 11 7.10 -5.78 10.25
C ALA A 11 8.03 -5.95 9.03
N GLY A 12 8.65 -4.84 8.62
CA GLY A 12 9.56 -4.82 7.47
C GLY A 12 8.89 -4.98 6.11
N ALA A 13 7.56 -4.87 6.01
CA ALA A 13 6.84 -5.02 4.75
C ALA A 13 6.88 -3.78 3.86
N SER A 14 7.25 -2.63 4.40
CA SER A 14 7.40 -1.40 3.64
C SER A 14 8.62 -1.43 2.70
N TRP A 15 8.74 -0.38 1.90
CA TRP A 15 9.90 -0.16 1.03
C TRP A 15 11.21 -0.08 1.81
N ASP A 16 12.28 -0.49 1.14
CA ASP A 16 13.64 -0.50 1.66
C ASP A 16 14.56 0.11 0.59
N PRO A 17 15.24 1.23 0.86
CA PRO A 17 16.14 1.86 -0.10
C PRO A 17 17.34 0.96 -0.47
N GLU A 18 17.76 0.04 0.40
CA GLU A 18 18.83 -0.92 0.06
C GLU A 18 18.39 -1.96 -0.97
N SER A 19 17.08 -2.18 -1.07
CA SER A 19 16.45 -3.09 -2.03
C SER A 19 16.03 -2.39 -3.33
N GLY A 20 16.33 -1.10 -3.48
CA GLY A 20 16.00 -0.26 -4.64
C GLY A 20 16.91 -0.47 -5.87
N CYS A 21 16.64 0.29 -6.93
CA CYS A 21 17.51 0.39 -8.10
C CYS A 21 18.83 1.05 -7.71
N LEU A 22 19.91 0.64 -8.38
CA LEU A 22 21.18 1.37 -8.29
C LEU A 22 20.99 2.78 -8.85
N SER A 23 21.71 3.73 -8.29
CA SER A 23 21.70 5.13 -8.75
C SER A 23 21.90 5.22 -10.25
N ASP A 24 21.13 6.10 -10.88
CA ASP A 24 21.17 6.40 -12.33
C ASP A 24 20.83 5.20 -13.23
N THR A 25 20.19 4.16 -12.70
CA THR A 25 19.70 3.01 -13.48
C THR A 25 18.19 3.03 -13.62
N ARG A 26 17.68 2.59 -14.78
CA ARG A 26 16.22 2.48 -15.06
C ARG A 26 15.43 3.78 -14.96
N GLU A 27 16.11 4.93 -14.92
CA GLU A 27 15.51 6.26 -14.76
C GLU A 27 14.36 6.55 -15.72
N ALA A 28 14.51 6.22 -17.01
CA ALA A 28 13.44 6.45 -17.98
C ALA A 28 12.14 5.68 -17.63
N LEU A 29 12.27 4.42 -17.19
CA LEU A 29 11.11 3.61 -16.77
C LEU A 29 10.53 4.09 -15.44
N LEU A 30 11.41 4.48 -14.49
CA LEU A 30 10.97 5.02 -13.22
C LEU A 30 10.19 6.32 -13.41
N GLU A 31 10.66 7.20 -14.29
CA GLU A 31 9.94 8.44 -14.61
C GLU A 31 8.62 8.16 -15.32
N GLU A 32 8.57 7.23 -16.28
CA GLU A 32 7.32 6.81 -16.92
C GLU A 32 6.28 6.32 -15.90
N ILE A 33 6.70 5.53 -14.91
CA ILE A 33 5.82 5.06 -13.83
C ILE A 33 5.36 6.24 -12.95
N MET A 34 6.27 7.15 -12.59
CA MET A 34 5.92 8.31 -11.76
C MET A 34 5.00 9.28 -12.49
N GLU A 35 5.21 9.52 -13.78
CA GLU A 35 4.29 10.29 -14.64
C GLU A 35 2.91 9.64 -14.70
N TRP A 36 2.85 8.32 -14.83
CA TRP A 36 1.59 7.58 -14.78
C TRP A 36 0.87 7.74 -13.44
N ILE A 37 1.60 7.64 -12.31
CA ILE A 37 1.03 7.84 -10.96
C ILE A 37 0.50 9.26 -10.78
N ARG A 38 1.24 10.27 -11.23
CA ARG A 38 0.86 11.69 -11.09
C ARG A 38 -0.29 12.07 -12.02
N GLY A 39 -0.32 11.48 -13.21
CA GLY A 39 -1.24 11.81 -14.30
C GLY A 39 -2.60 11.11 -14.21
N GLY A 40 -2.96 10.58 -13.04
CA GLY A 40 -4.12 9.72 -12.81
C GLY A 40 -5.34 9.99 -13.69
N SER A 41 -6.02 8.92 -14.09
CA SER A 41 -7.15 9.00 -15.02
C SER A 41 -8.30 9.83 -14.44
N ALA A 42 -9.02 10.55 -15.31
CA ALA A 42 -10.30 11.21 -15.01
C ALA A 42 -11.44 10.22 -14.64
N SER A 43 -11.13 8.95 -14.41
CA SER A 43 -12.06 7.91 -13.99
C SER A 43 -12.26 7.89 -12.48
N ASP A 44 -13.50 7.70 -12.04
CA ASP A 44 -13.90 7.54 -10.62
C ASP A 44 -13.39 6.23 -9.95
N GLY A 45 -12.28 5.63 -10.41
CA GLY A 45 -11.86 4.28 -10.05
C GLY A 45 -10.39 4.14 -9.65
N ALA A 46 -10.06 3.02 -9.00
CA ALA A 46 -8.68 2.63 -8.73
C ALA A 46 -8.01 2.07 -10.00
N GLU A 47 -6.76 2.46 -10.23
CA GLU A 47 -5.95 2.01 -11.37
C GLU A 47 -4.85 1.06 -10.91
N ILE A 48 -4.47 0.11 -11.78
CA ILE A 48 -3.43 -0.89 -11.48
C ILE A 48 -2.40 -0.88 -12.60
N LEU A 49 -1.16 -0.54 -12.26
CA LEU A 49 0.00 -0.74 -13.12
C LEU A 49 0.64 -2.09 -12.80
N CYS A 50 0.77 -2.94 -13.82
CA CYS A 50 1.41 -4.26 -13.68
C CYS A 50 2.77 -4.26 -14.39
N LEU A 51 3.86 -4.21 -13.61
CA LEU A 51 5.21 -4.31 -14.14
C LEU A 51 5.57 -5.78 -14.42
N THR A 52 5.65 -6.15 -15.69
CA THR A 52 5.98 -7.50 -16.14
C THR A 52 7.39 -7.59 -16.73
N GLY A 53 7.98 -8.79 -16.72
CA GLY A 53 9.33 -9.01 -17.23
C GLY A 53 9.94 -10.32 -16.75
N VAL A 54 11.03 -10.73 -17.38
CA VAL A 54 11.72 -12.00 -17.08
C VAL A 54 12.22 -12.08 -15.63
N ALA A 55 12.39 -13.28 -15.10
CA ALA A 55 12.98 -13.48 -13.76
C ALA A 55 14.36 -12.81 -13.68
N GLY A 56 14.67 -12.19 -12.54
CA GLY A 56 15.94 -11.47 -12.35
C GLY A 56 16.03 -10.09 -13.02
N SER A 57 14.99 -9.61 -13.71
CA SER A 57 15.03 -8.31 -14.40
C SER A 57 15.00 -7.07 -13.49
N GLY A 58 14.97 -7.24 -12.16
CA GLY A 58 14.95 -6.12 -11.21
C GLY A 58 13.59 -5.49 -10.92
N LYS A 59 12.47 -6.17 -11.22
CA LYS A 59 11.11 -5.64 -10.97
C LYS A 59 10.87 -5.21 -9.52
N THR A 60 11.33 -6.03 -8.56
CA THR A 60 11.21 -5.71 -7.14
C THR A 60 12.01 -4.46 -6.77
N ALA A 61 13.20 -4.29 -7.34
CA ALA A 61 14.02 -3.10 -7.15
C ALA A 61 13.36 -1.83 -7.72
N ILE A 62 12.69 -1.96 -8.88
CA ILE A 62 11.88 -0.88 -9.44
C ILE A 62 10.73 -0.53 -8.49
N ALA A 63 9.98 -1.51 -7.99
CA ALA A 63 8.88 -1.27 -7.07
C ALA A 63 9.34 -0.61 -5.75
N HIS A 64 10.48 -1.02 -5.18
CA HIS A 64 11.07 -0.35 -4.01
C HIS A 64 11.41 1.12 -4.31
N THR A 65 12.02 1.39 -5.46
CA THR A 65 12.38 2.75 -5.88
C THR A 65 11.14 3.62 -6.12
N VAL A 66 10.11 3.06 -6.73
CA VAL A 66 8.81 3.75 -6.94
C VAL A 66 8.18 4.08 -5.59
N ALA A 67 8.10 3.11 -4.67
CA ALA A 67 7.58 3.35 -3.33
C ALA A 67 8.37 4.45 -2.59
N GLN A 68 9.70 4.43 -2.69
CA GLN A 68 10.57 5.47 -2.15
C GLN A 68 10.24 6.86 -2.75
N ARG A 69 10.19 6.99 -4.08
CA ARG A 69 9.84 8.28 -4.73
C ARG A 69 8.45 8.77 -4.34
N CYS A 70 7.47 7.86 -4.26
CA CYS A 70 6.13 8.19 -3.77
C CYS A 70 6.14 8.64 -2.30
N HIS A 71 7.01 8.06 -1.46
CA HIS A 71 7.16 8.49 -0.08
C HIS A 71 7.74 9.90 0.00
N GLU A 72 8.78 10.19 -0.77
CA GLU A 72 9.43 11.50 -0.86
C GLU A 72 8.47 12.59 -1.37
N GLU A 73 7.57 12.25 -2.31
CA GLU A 73 6.51 13.15 -2.78
C GLU A 73 5.29 13.24 -1.85
N GLY A 74 5.25 12.42 -0.79
CA GLY A 74 4.14 12.36 0.16
C GLY A 74 2.85 11.77 -0.41
N ILE A 75 2.93 10.98 -1.49
CA ILE A 75 1.79 10.32 -2.15
C ILE A 75 1.74 8.80 -1.85
N LEU A 76 2.78 8.23 -1.26
CA LEU A 76 2.74 6.85 -0.77
C LEU A 76 1.77 6.75 0.41
N THR A 77 0.74 5.92 0.23
CA THR A 77 -0.24 5.60 1.27
C THR A 77 0.14 4.36 2.05
N SER A 78 0.61 3.30 1.37
CA SER A 78 1.12 2.08 2.00
C SER A 78 2.00 1.34 1.00
N SER A 79 2.89 0.47 1.50
CA SER A 79 3.58 -0.49 0.65
C SER A 79 3.73 -1.85 1.33
N PHE A 80 3.64 -2.93 0.55
CA PHE A 80 3.74 -4.30 1.04
C PHE A 80 4.54 -5.20 0.09
N PHE A 81 5.76 -5.53 0.50
CA PHE A 81 6.67 -6.42 -0.22
C PHE A 81 6.64 -7.82 0.38
N PHE A 82 6.04 -8.77 -0.36
CA PHE A 82 6.04 -10.19 -0.01
C PHE A 82 7.46 -10.77 -0.03
N SER A 83 7.78 -11.61 0.96
CA SER A 83 9.02 -12.37 1.01
C SER A 83 8.78 -13.78 1.53
N ARG A 84 9.36 -14.78 0.85
CA ARG A 84 9.31 -16.19 1.28
C ARG A 84 10.23 -16.47 2.47
N GLU A 85 11.18 -15.58 2.73
CA GLU A 85 12.20 -15.74 3.76
C GLU A 85 11.70 -15.27 5.14
N PHE A 86 10.71 -14.38 5.15
CA PHE A 86 10.16 -13.80 6.38
C PHE A 86 8.72 -14.22 6.56
N GLU A 87 8.42 -14.96 7.64
CA GLU A 87 7.08 -15.48 7.93
C GLU A 87 6.02 -14.36 7.90
N GLU A 88 6.33 -13.21 8.50
CA GLU A 88 5.52 -11.99 8.54
C GLU A 88 5.02 -11.50 7.17
N ARG A 89 5.74 -11.83 6.09
CA ARG A 89 5.49 -11.36 4.72
C ARG A 89 5.40 -12.50 3.72
N SER A 90 5.36 -13.73 4.19
CA SER A 90 5.27 -14.93 3.37
C SER A 90 3.84 -15.24 2.93
N ARG A 91 2.87 -14.60 3.59
CA ARG A 91 1.44 -14.84 3.42
C ARG A 91 0.66 -13.52 3.37
N PRO A 92 -0.51 -13.52 2.72
CA PRO A 92 -1.32 -12.30 2.53
C PRO A 92 -2.14 -11.89 3.76
N ASP A 93 -2.19 -12.67 4.84
CA ASP A 93 -3.04 -12.44 6.02
C ASP A 93 -2.82 -11.09 6.69
N LYS A 94 -1.64 -10.48 6.52
CA LYS A 94 -1.31 -9.16 7.05
C LYS A 94 -1.38 -8.03 6.02
N LEU A 95 -1.69 -8.32 4.76
CA LEU A 95 -1.66 -7.34 3.67
C LEU A 95 -2.62 -6.17 3.95
N PHE A 96 -3.91 -6.47 4.08
CA PHE A 96 -4.93 -5.42 4.21
C PHE A 96 -4.98 -4.80 5.61
N SER A 97 -4.58 -5.52 6.66
CA SER A 97 -4.45 -4.95 7.99
C SER A 97 -3.27 -3.98 8.10
N THR A 98 -2.13 -4.29 7.44
CA THR A 98 -1.00 -3.36 7.31
C THR A 98 -1.42 -2.12 6.52
N MET A 99 -2.01 -2.29 5.34
CA MET A 99 -2.51 -1.18 4.52
C MET A 99 -3.54 -0.32 5.26
N ALA A 100 -4.46 -0.92 6.01
CA ALA A 100 -5.46 -0.18 6.78
C ALA A 100 -4.84 0.64 7.92
N ARG A 101 -3.79 0.13 8.57
CA ARG A 101 -3.04 0.90 9.58
C ARG A 101 -2.31 2.09 8.97
N ASP A 102 -1.63 1.89 7.85
CA ASP A 102 -0.93 2.97 7.14
C ASP A 102 -1.93 4.04 6.63
N LEU A 103 -3.05 3.60 6.06
CA LEU A 103 -4.15 4.45 5.61
C LEU A 103 -4.74 5.28 6.77
N ALA A 104 -4.98 4.65 7.92
CA ALA A 104 -5.47 5.34 9.12
C ALA A 104 -4.48 6.38 9.66
N ALA A 105 -3.18 6.07 9.60
CA ALA A 105 -2.13 6.98 10.04
C ALA A 105 -1.99 8.19 9.10
N ARG A 106 -2.18 7.97 7.80
CA ARG A 106 -2.10 9.01 6.76
C ARG A 106 -3.34 9.91 6.74
N TYR A 107 -4.53 9.34 6.91
CA TYR A 107 -5.83 10.02 6.75
C TYR A 107 -6.69 9.87 8.02
N PRO A 108 -6.72 10.89 8.92
CA PRO A 108 -7.45 10.81 10.19
C PRO A 108 -8.95 10.48 10.08
N ASN A 109 -9.60 10.95 9.01
CA ASN A 109 -11.01 10.65 8.73
C ASN A 109 -11.21 9.14 8.47
N ILE A 110 -10.31 8.53 7.69
CA ILE A 110 -10.32 7.09 7.47
C ILE A 110 -9.99 6.35 8.77
N GLY A 111 -9.02 6.83 9.55
CA GLY A 111 -8.69 6.25 10.86
C GLY A 111 -9.87 6.21 11.82
N THR A 112 -10.75 7.21 11.78
CA THR A 112 -12.00 7.24 12.55
C THR A 112 -12.99 6.21 12.03
N GLN A 113 -13.21 6.13 10.71
CA GLN A 113 -14.09 5.12 10.10
C GLN A 113 -13.65 3.69 10.43
N LEU A 114 -12.34 3.42 10.34
CA LEU A 114 -11.76 2.12 10.64
C LEU A 114 -11.87 1.77 12.12
N SER A 115 -11.66 2.73 13.01
CA SER A 115 -11.85 2.52 14.45
C SER A 115 -13.29 2.12 14.75
N SER A 116 -14.28 2.85 14.22
CA SER A 116 -15.69 2.51 14.39
C SER A 116 -16.05 1.14 13.80
N ALA A 117 -15.51 0.78 12.63
CA ALA A 117 -15.74 -0.52 12.02
C ALA A 117 -15.19 -1.67 12.88
N LEU A 118 -13.99 -1.50 13.46
CA LEU A 118 -13.36 -2.49 14.34
C LEU A 118 -14.00 -2.58 15.72
N GLU A 119 -14.57 -1.47 16.23
CA GLU A 119 -15.37 -1.48 17.46
C GLU A 119 -16.69 -2.22 17.26
N ALA A 120 -17.35 -2.01 16.12
CA ALA A 120 -18.60 -2.69 15.77
C ALA A 120 -18.39 -4.18 15.44
N ASP A 121 -17.31 -4.54 14.74
CA ASP A 121 -16.94 -5.91 14.41
C ASP A 121 -15.44 -6.18 14.65
N PRO A 122 -15.06 -6.57 15.87
CA PRO A 122 -13.68 -6.91 16.20
C PRO A 122 -13.12 -8.08 15.38
N SER A 123 -13.98 -8.93 14.78
CA SER A 123 -13.53 -10.07 13.97
C SER A 123 -12.87 -9.63 12.66
N LEU A 124 -13.08 -8.38 12.23
CA LEU A 124 -12.44 -7.83 11.02
C LEU A 124 -10.92 -7.87 11.08
N ALA A 125 -10.32 -7.78 12.27
CA ALA A 125 -8.86 -7.78 12.43
C ALA A 125 -8.20 -9.07 11.90
N THR A 126 -8.93 -10.19 11.90
CA THR A 126 -8.45 -11.50 11.42
C THR A 126 -9.43 -12.15 10.45
N ALA A 127 -10.32 -11.37 9.85
CA ALA A 127 -11.29 -11.87 8.88
C ALA A 127 -10.60 -12.32 7.58
N SER A 128 -11.36 -12.97 6.70
CA SER A 128 -10.87 -13.31 5.37
C SER A 128 -10.43 -12.06 4.59
N LEU A 129 -9.48 -12.23 3.67
CA LEU A 129 -8.95 -11.14 2.84
C LEU A 129 -10.04 -10.34 2.12
N SER A 130 -11.07 -11.01 1.60
CA SER A 130 -12.19 -10.34 0.93
C SER A 130 -12.98 -9.45 1.90
N ARG A 131 -13.20 -9.90 3.15
CA ARG A 131 -13.88 -9.10 4.18
C ARG A 131 -13.02 -7.90 4.60
N GLN A 132 -11.72 -8.13 4.80
CA GLN A 132 -10.78 -7.06 5.14
C GLN A 132 -10.68 -6.02 4.02
N PHE A 133 -10.49 -6.45 2.77
CA PHE A 133 -10.43 -5.54 1.62
C PHE A 133 -11.70 -4.69 1.52
N ALA A 134 -12.88 -5.32 1.57
CA ALA A 134 -14.15 -4.60 1.44
C ALA A 134 -14.34 -3.58 2.57
N SER A 135 -14.06 -3.96 3.82
CA SER A 135 -14.42 -3.15 5.00
C SER A 135 -13.33 -2.17 5.42
N LEU A 136 -12.05 -2.53 5.21
CA LEU A 136 -10.90 -1.77 5.69
C LEU A 136 -10.19 -0.97 4.60
N ILE A 137 -10.40 -1.29 3.32
CA ILE A 137 -9.73 -0.62 2.19
C ILE A 137 -10.75 0.02 1.27
N ALA A 138 -11.54 -0.78 0.54
CA ALA A 138 -12.42 -0.30 -0.52
C ALA A 138 -13.54 0.61 0.02
N GLY A 139 -14.19 0.23 1.14
CA GLY A 139 -15.23 1.02 1.77
C GLY A 139 -14.75 2.42 2.18
N PRO A 140 -13.69 2.53 3.00
CA PRO A 140 -13.14 3.82 3.41
C PRO A 140 -12.60 4.67 2.25
N CYS A 141 -11.88 4.06 1.29
CA CYS A 141 -11.34 4.80 0.14
C CYS A 141 -12.44 5.37 -0.77
N ARG A 142 -13.60 4.70 -0.90
CA ARG A 142 -14.76 5.24 -1.66
C ARG A 142 -15.45 6.42 -0.97
N GLN A 143 -15.33 6.51 0.36
CA GLN A 143 -15.96 7.56 1.17
C GLN A 143 -15.00 8.72 1.44
N HIS A 144 -13.75 8.63 1.00
CA HIS A 144 -12.73 9.63 1.21
C HIS A 144 -12.32 10.23 -0.14
N ALA A 145 -12.47 11.54 -0.29
CA ALA A 145 -11.91 12.26 -1.42
C ALA A 145 -10.41 12.45 -1.17
N PHE A 146 -9.56 11.96 -2.08
CA PHE A 146 -8.13 12.16 -2.01
C PHE A 146 -7.73 13.42 -2.79
N ASP A 147 -7.10 14.38 -2.11
CA ASP A 147 -6.63 15.63 -2.74
C ASP A 147 -5.39 15.43 -3.62
N ARG A 148 -4.72 14.29 -3.48
CA ARG A 148 -3.53 13.87 -4.21
C ARG A 148 -3.63 12.37 -4.51
N PRO A 149 -2.83 11.82 -5.44
CA PRO A 149 -2.79 10.38 -5.65
C PRO A 149 -2.53 9.62 -4.34
N ALA A 150 -3.36 8.62 -4.05
CA ALA A 150 -3.16 7.69 -2.95
C ALA A 150 -2.53 6.41 -3.50
N THR A 151 -1.20 6.34 -3.44
CA THR A 151 -0.44 5.25 -4.07
C THR A 151 -0.22 4.10 -3.11
N PHE A 152 -0.48 2.88 -3.58
CA PHE A 152 -0.19 1.63 -2.89
C PHE A 152 0.82 0.84 -3.73
N VAL A 153 1.90 0.36 -3.11
CA VAL A 153 2.94 -0.43 -3.81
C VAL A 153 3.04 -1.85 -3.24
#